data_AF-A0A9E2U3K2-F1
#
_entry.id   AF-A0A9E2U3K2-F1
#
_cell.length_a   1.000
_cell.length_b   1.000
_cell.length_c   1.000
_cell.angle_alpha   90.00
_cell.angle_beta   90.00
_cell.angle_gamma   90.00
#
_symmetry.space_group_name_H-M   'P 1'
#
loop_
_entity.id
_entity.type
_entity.pdbx_description
1 polymer ?
#
loop_
_entity_poly.entity_id
_entity_poly.type
_entity_poly.pdbx_seq_one_letter_code
_entity_poly.pdbx_strand_id
1 'polypeptide(L)'
;MRRREFVALLSAAAMFGGGAPVSAQQKAMPVIGFLSSRWPGESATSVSEFREGLRETGYVDGQNLSIEFRWAEGSYDRLTG
;
A
#
# COMPACT_ATOMS: atom_id res chain seq x y z
N MET A 1 -24.99 -1.54 49.31
CA MET A 1 -24.81 -1.35 47.85
C MET A 1 -25.46 -2.53 47.13
N ARG A 2 -26.42 -2.27 46.23
CA ARG A 2 -27.23 -3.34 45.61
C ARG A 2 -26.59 -3.74 44.28
N ARG A 3 -26.41 -5.05 44.07
CA ARG A 3 -25.79 -5.67 42.87
C ARG A 3 -26.39 -5.20 41.54
N ARG A 4 -27.60 -4.64 41.57
CA ARG A 4 -28.37 -4.13 40.43
C ARG A 4 -27.88 -2.77 39.94
N GLU A 5 -27.40 -1.91 40.84
CA GLU A 5 -26.87 -0.57 40.52
C GLU A 5 -25.50 -0.68 39.85
N PHE A 6 -24.72 -1.68 40.27
CA PHE A 6 -23.39 -1.94 39.73
C PHE A 6 -23.42 -2.38 38.25
N VAL A 7 -24.39 -3.23 37.89
CA VAL A 7 -24.58 -3.66 36.49
C VAL A 7 -25.04 -2.50 35.61
N ALA A 8 -25.94 -1.65 36.11
CA ALA A 8 -26.41 -0.49 35.35
C ALA A 8 -25.29 0.53 35.06
N LEU A 9 -24.39 0.76 36.02
CA LEU A 9 -23.25 1.67 35.85
C LEU A 9 -22.19 1.13 34.88
N LEU A 10 -21.95 -0.19 34.88
CA LEU A 10 -21.04 -0.82 33.92
C LEU A 10 -21.55 -0.73 32.48
N SER A 11 -22.86 -0.92 32.27
CA SER A 11 -23.48 -0.78 30.95
C SER A 11 -23.42 0.66 30.44
N ALA A 12 -23.65 1.65 31.32
CA ALA A 12 -23.59 3.05 30.95
C ALA A 12 -22.18 3.53 30.59
N ALA A 13 -21.14 3.01 31.28
CA ALA A 13 -19.75 3.33 30.99
C ALA A 13 -19.29 2.79 29.61
N ALA A 14 -19.79 1.63 29.19
CA ALA A 14 -19.48 1.06 27.88
C ALA A 14 -20.10 1.85 26.70
N MET A 15 -21.25 2.51 26.92
CA MET A 15 -21.92 3.28 25.87
C MET A 15 -21.34 4.68 25.65
N PHE A 16 -20.70 5.27 26.68
CA PHE A 16 -20.16 6.64 26.61
C PHE A 16 -18.64 6.74 26.51
N GLY A 17 -17.90 5.63 26.69
CA GLY A 17 -16.48 5.68 27.06
C GLY A 17 -15.43 5.13 26.08
N GLY A 18 -15.67 4.95 24.78
CA GLY A 18 -14.63 4.28 23.98
C GLY A 18 -14.70 4.28 22.47
N GLY A 19 -15.53 5.11 21.85
CA GLY A 19 -15.49 5.29 20.39
C GLY A 19 -14.42 6.28 19.97
N ALA A 20 -13.14 6.02 20.26
CA ALA A 20 -12.10 6.74 19.53
C ALA A 20 -12.34 6.45 18.04
N PRO A 21 -12.40 7.45 17.15
CA PRO A 21 -12.44 7.16 15.74
C PRO A 21 -11.16 6.37 15.44
N VAL A 22 -11.31 5.09 15.12
CA VAL A 22 -10.26 4.35 14.42
C VAL A 22 -10.14 5.08 13.10
N SER A 23 -9.26 6.08 13.06
CA SER A 23 -8.80 6.65 11.82
C SER A 23 -8.13 5.48 11.13
N ALA A 24 -8.83 4.87 10.16
CA ALA A 24 -8.22 3.92 9.26
C ALA A 24 -7.10 4.71 8.60
N GLN A 25 -5.88 4.54 9.12
CA GLN A 25 -4.71 5.23 8.60
C GLN A 25 -4.67 4.91 7.13
N GLN A 26 -4.95 5.92 6.29
CA GLN A 26 -5.08 5.75 4.86
C GLN A 26 -3.75 5.19 4.38
N LYS A 27 -3.74 3.90 4.04
CA LYS A 27 -2.50 3.18 3.74
C LYS A 27 -1.85 3.91 2.57
N ALA A 28 -0.67 4.48 2.80
CA ALA A 28 0.06 5.17 1.75
C ALA A 28 0.24 4.21 0.57
N MET A 29 0.03 4.73 -0.65
CA MET A 29 0.19 3.92 -1.86
C MET A 29 1.65 3.47 -1.95
N PRO A 30 1.94 2.15 -1.95
CA PRO A 30 3.30 1.67 -2.08
C PRO A 30 3.90 2.07 -3.43
N VAL A 31 5.22 2.27 -3.47
CA VAL A 31 5.96 2.60 -4.69
C VAL A 31 6.99 1.50 -4.95
N ILE A 32 7.00 0.95 -6.16
CA ILE A 32 8.01 -0.01 -6.63
C ILE A 32 8.95 0.71 -7.60
N GLY A 33 10.25 0.68 -7.32
CA GLY A 33 11.27 1.10 -8.28
C GLY A 33 11.61 -0.02 -9.25
N PHE A 34 11.52 0.25 -10.55
CA PHE A 34 11.97 -0.64 -11.61
C PHE A 34 13.20 -0.02 -12.30
N LEU A 35 14.35 -0.67 -12.14
CA LEU A 35 15.61 -0.23 -12.73
C LEU A 35 16.05 -1.23 -13.80
N SER A 36 16.34 -0.73 -15.00
CA SER A 36 16.85 -1.56 -16.09
C SER A 36 17.97 -0.85 -16.84
N SER A 37 19.02 -1.60 -17.17
CA SER A 37 20.10 -1.11 -18.03
C SER A 37 19.75 -1.08 -19.50
N ARG A 38 18.68 -1.78 -19.90
CA ARG A 38 18.20 -1.85 -21.28
C ARG A 38 17.40 -0.62 -21.69
N TRP A 39 17.15 -0.50 -22.99
CA TRP A 39 16.21 0.48 -23.50
C TRP A 39 14.77 0.13 -23.08
N PRO A 40 13.88 1.12 -22.89
CA PRO A 40 12.48 0.87 -22.54
C PRO A 40 11.79 -0.10 -23.50
N GLY A 41 12.02 0.06 -24.81
CA GLY A 41 11.44 -0.80 -25.85
C GLY A 41 11.88 -2.27 -25.75
N GLU A 42 13.15 -2.52 -25.42
CA GLU A 42 13.69 -3.87 -25.22
C GLU A 42 13.17 -4.53 -23.94
N SER A 43 12.70 -3.73 -22.99
CA SER A 43 12.15 -4.21 -21.71
C SER A 43 10.63 -4.33 -21.73
N ALA A 44 9.95 -3.94 -22.83
CA ALA A 44 8.50 -3.84 -22.89
C ALA A 44 7.79 -5.14 -22.50
N THR A 45 8.24 -6.29 -23.01
CA THR A 45 7.69 -7.61 -22.66
C THR A 45 7.87 -7.92 -21.18
N SER A 46 9.08 -7.73 -20.64
CA SER A 46 9.35 -7.96 -19.21
C SER A 46 8.52 -7.03 -18.31
N VAL A 47 8.32 -5.77 -18.71
CA VAL A 47 7.46 -4.83 -17.99
C VAL A 47 6.00 -5.24 -18.04
N SER A 48 5.51 -5.72 -19.19
CA SER A 48 4.13 -6.20 -19.30
C SER A 48 3.89 -7.43 -18.42
N GLU A 49 4.81 -8.38 -18.42
CA GLU A 49 4.73 -9.59 -17.58
C GLU A 49 4.81 -9.24 -16.08
N PHE A 50 5.67 -8.29 -15.72
CA PHE A 50 5.77 -7.79 -14.35
C PHE A 50 4.46 -7.16 -13.88
N ARG A 51 3.84 -6.31 -14.70
CA ARG A 51 2.53 -5.70 -14.38
C ARG A 51 1.43 -6.75 -14.31
N GLU A 52 1.48 -7.77 -15.15
CA GLU A 52 0.51 -8.86 -15.14
C GLU A 52 0.59 -9.69 -13.85
N GLY A 53 1.79 -10.10 -13.44
CA GLY A 53 1.97 -10.83 -12.17
C GLY A 53 1.53 -10.01 -10.95
N LEU A 54 1.76 -8.70 -10.96
CA LEU A 54 1.21 -7.80 -9.92
C LEU A 54 -0.33 -7.80 -9.94
N ARG A 55 -0.94 -7.71 -11.12
CA ARG A 55 -2.40 -7.73 -11.27
C ARG A 55 -3.02 -9.03 -10.76
N GLU A 56 -2.38 -10.17 -11.02
CA GLU A 56 -2.82 -11.48 -10.51
C GLU A 56 -2.82 -11.57 -8.98
N THR A 57 -1.94 -10.81 -8.32
CA THR A 57 -1.86 -10.72 -6.85
C THR A 57 -2.72 -9.59 -6.26
N GLY A 58 -3.47 -8.88 -7.11
CA GLY A 58 -4.36 -7.79 -6.72
C GLY A 58 -3.71 -6.41 -6.66
N TYR A 59 -2.48 -6.24 -7.14
CA TYR A 59 -1.81 -4.95 -7.25
C TYR A 59 -1.92 -4.39 -8.67
N VAL A 60 -2.46 -3.18 -8.79
CA VAL A 60 -2.65 -2.46 -10.04
C VAL A 60 -1.97 -1.10 -9.94
N ASP A 61 -0.99 -0.91 -10.81
CA ASP A 61 -0.26 0.35 -10.96
C ASP A 61 -1.23 1.52 -11.26
N GLY A 62 -1.12 2.59 -10.49
CA GLY A 62 -2.00 3.76 -10.51
C GLY A 62 -3.29 3.63 -9.68
N GLN A 63 -3.61 2.44 -9.14
CA GLN A 63 -4.81 2.25 -8.30
C GLN A 63 -4.46 2.03 -6.84
N ASN A 64 -3.59 1.05 -6.55
CA ASN A 64 -3.20 0.66 -5.19
C ASN A 64 -1.69 0.44 -5.03
N LEU A 65 -0.92 0.84 -6.03
CA LEU A 65 0.53 0.77 -6.17
C LEU A 65 0.95 1.83 -7.20
N SER A 66 2.19 2.33 -7.11
CA SER A 66 2.84 3.05 -8.22
C SER A 66 4.15 2.37 -8.61
N ILE A 67 4.48 2.35 -9.91
CA ILE A 67 5.77 1.88 -10.41
C ILE A 67 6.56 3.07 -10.98
N GLU A 68 7.75 3.31 -10.43
CA GLU A 68 8.69 4.30 -10.95
C GLU A 68 9.76 3.61 -11.79
N PHE A 69 9.89 4.02 -13.05
CA PHE A 69 10.84 3.45 -13.99
C PHE A 69 12.10 4.30 -14.12
N ARG A 70 13.26 3.66 -14.02
CA ARG A 70 14.55 4.25 -14.34
C ARG A 70 15.29 3.39 -15.37
N TRP A 71 15.64 4.01 -16.48
CA TRP A 71 16.29 3.36 -17.63
C TRP A 71 17.71 3.87 -17.78
N ALA A 72 18.65 2.95 -17.90
CA ALA A 72 20.05 3.30 -18.14
C ALA A 72 20.38 3.42 -19.63
N GLU A 73 19.57 2.85 -20.52
CA GLU A 73 19.77 2.92 -21.99
C GLU A 73 21.21 2.57 -22.40
N GLY A 74 21.79 1.54 -21.77
CA GLY A 74 23.17 1.10 -22.00
C GLY A 74 24.23 1.80 -21.14
N SER A 75 23.91 2.89 -20.44
CA SER A 75 24.82 3.62 -19.55
C SER A 75 24.46 3.42 -18.08
N TYR A 76 25.13 2.47 -17.42
CA TYR A 76 24.86 2.10 -16.03
C TYR A 76 24.97 3.26 -15.03
N ASP A 77 25.78 4.28 -15.33
CA ASP A 77 25.91 5.49 -14.49
C ASP A 77 24.56 6.22 -14.32
N ARG A 78 23.63 6.05 -15.25
CA ARG A 78 22.27 6.61 -15.15
C ARG A 78 21.39 5.92 -14.10
N LEU A 79 21.84 4.79 -13.54
CA LEU A 79 21.14 4.10 -12.46
C LEU A 79 21.59 4.54 -11.06
N THR A 80 22.64 5.34 -10.92
CA THR A 80 23.15 5.76 -9.60
C THR A 80 22.12 6.61 -8.84
N GLY A 81 21.92 6.31 -7.56
CA GLY A 81 21.02 7.02 -6.64
C GLY A 81 21.74 7.98 -5.72
#